data_AF-A0A4V4N8T5-F1
#
_entry.id   AF-A0A4V4N8T5-F1
#
_cell.length_a   1.000
_cell.length_b   1.000
_cell.length_c   1.000
_cell.angle_alpha   90.00
_cell.angle_beta   90.00
_cell.angle_gamma   90.00
#
_symmetry.space_group_name_H-M   'P 1'
#
loop_
_entity.id
_entity.type
_entity.pdbx_description
1 polymer ?
#
loop_
_entity_poly.entity_id
_entity_poly.type
_entity_poly.pdbx_seq_one_letter_code
_entity_poly.pdbx_strand_id
1 'polypeptide(L)'
;MRNASPPTPTDAALLQTATRAREADGAVLVEVAQVSWPHPHEPATRWVTVTRLPLPAEPATVDAARAKLLRSRRYFGVCAECGERHLRGHMFGRDLCAGCAERVLQVRF
;
A
#
# COMPACT_ATOMS: atom_id res chain seq x y z
N MET A 1 -21.22 -11.92 -1.16
CA MET A 1 -20.42 -10.97 -1.97
C MET A 1 -19.94 -9.87 -1.03
N ARG A 2 -18.64 -9.66 -0.83
CA ARG A 2 -18.17 -8.60 0.07
C ARG A 2 -18.16 -7.29 -0.72
N ASN A 3 -19.09 -6.39 -0.42
CA ASN A 3 -19.11 -5.04 -0.96
C ASN A 3 -17.78 -4.36 -0.62
N ALA A 4 -17.13 -3.79 -1.64
CA ALA A 4 -15.97 -2.94 -1.42
C ALA A 4 -16.48 -1.67 -0.73
N SER A 5 -16.12 -1.46 0.53
CA SER A 5 -16.34 -0.17 1.19
C SER A 5 -15.66 0.93 0.37
N PRO A 6 -16.27 2.13 0.29
CA PRO A 6 -15.64 3.26 -0.37
C PRO A 6 -14.26 3.54 0.26
N PRO A 7 -13.27 3.95 -0.54
CA PRO A 7 -11.94 4.26 -0.04
C PRO A 7 -12.03 5.36 1.02
N THR A 8 -11.42 5.13 2.18
CA THR A 8 -11.26 6.17 3.19
C THR A 8 -10.34 7.29 2.66
N PRO A 9 -10.34 8.50 3.23
CA PRO A 9 -9.40 9.56 2.83
C PRO A 9 -7.93 9.08 2.88
N THR A 10 -7.59 8.16 3.78
CA THR A 10 -6.28 7.49 3.84
C THR A 10 -6.03 6.56 2.63
N ASP A 11 -7.04 5.83 2.14
CA ASP A 11 -6.89 4.97 0.96
C ASP A 11 -6.63 5.79 -0.32
N ALA A 12 -7.24 6.97 -0.47
CA ALA A 12 -6.93 7.88 -1.58
C ALA A 12 -5.48 8.39 -1.52
N ALA A 13 -4.99 8.73 -0.32
CA ALA A 13 -3.60 9.10 -0.10
C ALA A 13 -2.64 7.94 -0.40
N LEU A 14 -2.99 6.70 -0.02
CA LEU A 14 -2.21 5.51 -0.33
C LEU A 14 -2.19 5.18 -1.83
N LEU A 15 -3.28 5.42 -2.56
CA LEU A 15 -3.24 5.28 -4.01
C LEU A 15 -2.17 6.16 -4.62
N GLN A 16 -2.04 7.41 -4.17
CA GLN A 16 -1.06 8.35 -4.69
C GLN A 16 0.37 8.06 -4.23
N THR A 17 0.56 7.69 -2.96
CA THR A 17 1.89 7.58 -2.34
C THR A 17 2.45 6.16 -2.35
N ALA A 18 1.60 5.14 -2.35
CA ALA A 18 1.97 3.74 -2.21
C ALA A 18 1.70 2.88 -3.45
N THR A 19 1.09 3.43 -4.50
CA THR A 19 0.92 2.74 -5.78
C THR A 19 1.31 3.66 -6.93
N ARG A 20 1.84 3.09 -8.01
CA ARG A 20 2.11 3.83 -9.24
C ARG A 20 1.87 2.96 -10.47
N ALA A 21 1.69 3.61 -11.60
CA ALA A 21 1.67 2.97 -12.91
C ALA A 21 2.73 3.64 -13.80
N ARG A 22 3.46 2.85 -14.57
CA ARG A 22 4.43 3.34 -15.55
C ARG A 22 4.45 2.45 -16.77
N GLU A 23 4.67 3.02 -17.94
CA GLU A 23 4.90 2.24 -19.16
C GLU A 23 6.32 1.69 -19.20
N ALA A 24 6.46 0.40 -19.52
CA ALA A 24 7.74 -0.26 -19.80
C ALA A 24 7.52 -1.60 -20.51
N ASP A 25 8.44 -1.95 -21.40
CA ASP A 25 8.43 -3.17 -22.23
C ASP A 25 7.07 -3.46 -22.91
N GLY A 26 6.46 -2.42 -23.50
CA GLY A 26 5.18 -2.56 -24.21
C GLY A 26 3.96 -2.84 -23.32
N ALA A 27 4.05 -2.56 -22.02
CA ALA A 27 2.99 -2.74 -21.05
C ALA A 27 2.93 -1.59 -20.04
N VAL A 28 1.78 -1.40 -19.38
CA VAL A 28 1.68 -0.60 -18.16
C VAL A 28 1.99 -1.49 -16.96
N LEU A 29 3.08 -1.20 -16.26
CA LEU A 29 3.45 -1.85 -15.01
C LEU A 29 2.74 -1.16 -13.85
N VAL A 30 1.90 -1.92 -13.14
CA VAL A 30 1.25 -1.47 -11.91
C VAL A 30 2.09 -1.95 -10.74
N GLU A 31 2.62 -0.99 -9.98
CA GLU A 31 3.60 -1.20 -8.93
C GLU A 31 3.08 -0.74 -7.57
N VAL A 32 3.56 -1.39 -6.51
CA VAL A 32 3.27 -1.03 -5.12
C VAL A 32 4.57 -0.74 -4.39
N ALA A 33 4.55 0.25 -3.51
CA ALA A 33 5.66 0.51 -2.60
C ALA A 33 5.75 -0.62 -1.56
N GLN A 34 6.95 -1.10 -1.31
CA GLN A 34 7.26 -1.99 -0.21
C GLN A 34 8.34 -1.34 0.65
N VAL A 35 7.96 -1.07 1.90
CA VAL A 35 8.86 -0.50 2.91
C VAL A 35 9.46 -1.62 3.74
N SER A 36 10.76 -1.50 3.99
CA SER A 36 11.55 -2.35 4.88
C SER A 36 12.40 -1.46 5.79
N TRP A 37 12.81 -1.98 6.93
CA TRP A 37 13.61 -1.24 7.93
C TRP A 37 14.94 -1.96 8.13
N PRO A 38 15.92 -1.76 7.22
CA PRO A 38 17.25 -2.37 7.37
C PRO A 38 18.03 -1.79 8.55
N HIS A 39 17.78 -0.52 8.90
CA HIS A 39 18.32 0.13 10.10
C HIS A 39 17.18 0.81 10.87
N PRO A 40 17.34 1.02 12.19
CA PRO A 40 16.42 1.84 12.97
C PRO A 40 16.27 3.23 12.35
N HIS A 41 15.06 3.80 12.39
CA HIS A 41 14.73 5.12 11.83
C HIS A 41 14.98 5.36 10.32
N GLU A 42 15.54 4.40 9.57
CA GLU A 42 15.86 4.55 8.15
C GLU A 42 15.08 3.55 7.29
N PRO A 43 13.86 3.90 6.82
CA PRO A 43 13.08 3.03 5.97
C PRO A 43 13.64 2.99 4.56
N ALA A 44 13.87 1.79 4.04
CA ALA A 44 14.16 1.56 2.63
C ALA A 44 12.85 1.23 1.88
N THR A 45 12.56 2.02 0.83
CA THR A 45 11.41 1.81 -0.04
C THR A 45 11.85 1.23 -1.38
N ARG A 46 11.22 0.12 -1.78
CA ARG A 46 11.36 -0.43 -3.14
C ARG A 46 10.01 -0.53 -3.83
N TRP A 47 10.00 -0.40 -5.16
CA TRP A 47 8.80 -0.57 -5.97
C TRP A 47 8.74 -1.99 -6.53
N VAL A 48 7.61 -2.66 -6.33
CA VAL A 48 7.41 -4.04 -6.78
C VAL A 48 6.30 -4.06 -7.83
N THR A 49 6.61 -4.56 -9.02
CA THR A 49 5.60 -4.81 -10.06
C THR A 49 4.69 -5.96 -9.62
N VAL A 50 3.38 -5.68 -9.56
CA VAL A 50 2.37 -6.66 -9.16
C VAL A 50 1.57 -7.14 -10.35
N THR A 51 1.29 -6.25 -11.30
CA THR A 51 0.52 -6.56 -12.52
C THR A 51 1.13 -5.85 -13.70
N ARG A 52 1.05 -6.49 -14.88
CA ARG A 52 1.36 -5.88 -16.18
C ARG A 52 0.06 -5.82 -16.97
N LEU A 53 -0.29 -4.65 -17.48
CA LEU A 53 -1.46 -4.45 -18.35
C LEU A 53 -0.95 -4.28 -19.80
N PRO A 54 -1.55 -4.98 -20.78
CA PRO A 54 -1.16 -4.82 -22.18
C PRO A 54 -1.47 -3.40 -22.67
N LEU A 55 -0.71 -2.93 -23.66
CA LEU A 55 -1.02 -1.69 -24.37
C LEU A 55 -1.98 -1.95 -25.56
N PRO A 56 -2.88 -1.00 -25.87
CA PRO A 56 -3.18 0.20 -25.07
C PRO A 56 -3.97 -0.15 -23.80
N ALA A 57 -3.66 0.51 -22.68
CA ALA A 57 -4.37 0.33 -21.42
C ALA A 57 -5.25 1.55 -21.12
N GLU A 58 -6.56 1.33 -20.98
CA GLU A 58 -7.50 2.38 -20.59
C GLU A 58 -7.18 2.93 -19.19
N PRO A 59 -7.23 4.26 -18.97
CA PRO A 59 -6.95 4.86 -17.66
C PRO A 59 -7.77 4.25 -16.52
N ALA A 60 -9.06 3.99 -16.76
CA ALA A 60 -9.95 3.35 -15.79
C ALA A 60 -9.49 1.93 -15.40
N THR A 61 -8.87 1.20 -16.33
CA THR A 61 -8.31 -0.14 -16.07
C THR A 61 -7.06 -0.06 -15.21
N VAL A 62 -6.20 0.94 -15.45
CA VAL A 62 -5.01 1.22 -14.63
C VAL A 62 -5.43 1.57 -13.20
N ASP A 63 -6.41 2.46 -13.04
CA ASP A 63 -6.90 2.88 -11.73
C ASP A 63 -7.59 1.75 -10.97
N ALA A 64 -8.40 0.93 -11.66
CA ALA A 64 -9.00 -0.26 -11.06
C ALA A 64 -7.93 -1.26 -10.58
N ALA A 65 -6.85 -1.44 -11.35
CA ALA A 65 -5.73 -2.30 -10.96
C ALA A 65 -5.00 -1.75 -9.72
N ARG A 66 -4.75 -0.44 -9.66
CA ARG A 66 -4.17 0.23 -8.48
C ARG A 66 -5.07 0.12 -7.25
N ALA A 67 -6.36 0.39 -7.38
CA ALA A 67 -7.34 0.25 -6.30
C ALA A 67 -7.44 -1.19 -5.78
N LYS A 68 -7.28 -2.18 -6.65
CA LYS A 68 -7.24 -3.59 -6.24
C LYS A 68 -6.04 -3.90 -5.34
N LEU A 69 -4.90 -3.20 -5.50
CA LEU A 69 -3.72 -3.43 -4.67
C LEU A 69 -3.96 -3.10 -3.20
N LEU A 70 -4.75 -2.08 -2.89
CA LEU A 70 -5.05 -1.70 -1.50
C LEU A 70 -5.67 -2.86 -0.71
N ARG A 71 -6.38 -3.77 -1.38
CA ARG A 71 -7.00 -4.95 -0.78
C ARG A 71 -6.02 -6.10 -0.52
N SER A 72 -4.78 -6.01 -1.01
CA SER A 72 -3.76 -7.04 -0.84
C SER A 72 -3.14 -7.01 0.56
N ARG A 73 -3.44 -8.03 1.37
CA ARG A 73 -2.85 -8.23 2.71
C ARG A 73 -1.33 -8.41 2.70
N ARG A 74 -0.74 -8.68 1.52
CA ARG A 74 0.71 -8.78 1.34
C ARG A 74 1.40 -7.43 1.45
N TYR A 75 0.74 -6.37 0.98
CA TYR A 75 1.33 -5.04 0.86
C TYR A 75 0.73 -4.04 1.86
N PHE A 76 -0.51 -4.29 2.28
CA PHE A 76 -1.23 -3.42 3.20
C PHE A 76 -1.80 -4.22 4.37
N GLY A 77 -1.93 -3.58 5.52
CA GLY A 77 -2.81 -4.05 6.58
C GLY A 77 -3.60 -2.90 7.16
N VAL A 78 -4.53 -3.24 8.04
CA VAL A 78 -5.43 -2.29 8.69
C VAL A 78 -5.09 -2.28 10.17
N CYS A 79 -4.86 -1.09 10.72
CA CYS A 79 -4.60 -0.92 12.13
C CYS A 79 -5.88 -1.23 12.92
N ALA A 80 -5.80 -2.11 13.90
CA ALA A 80 -6.90 -2.46 14.80
C ALA A 80 -7.29 -1.29 15.73
N GLU A 81 -6.38 -0.33 15.93
CA GLU A 81 -6.59 0.83 16.80
C GLU A 81 -7.22 2.02 16.07
N CYS A 82 -6.57 2.55 15.02
CA CYS A 82 -7.12 3.70 14.28
C CYS A 82 -8.06 3.31 13.13
N GLY A 83 -8.15 2.02 12.77
CA GLY A 83 -8.96 1.54 11.65
C GLY A 83 -8.39 1.89 10.26
N GLU A 84 -7.26 2.59 10.19
CA GLU A 84 -6.68 3.04 8.92
C GLU A 84 -5.81 1.96 8.26
N ARG A 85 -5.73 2.03 6.93
CA ARG A 85 -4.86 1.19 6.13
C ARG A 85 -3.45 1.77 6.10
N HIS A 86 -2.46 0.89 6.20
CA HIS A 86 -1.05 1.26 6.10
C HIS A 86 -0.30 0.26 5.23
N LEU A 87 0.83 0.70 4.65
CA LEU A 87 1.81 -0.22 4.10
C LEU A 87 2.26 -1.20 5.17
N ARG A 88 2.47 -2.46 4.79
CA ARG A 88 2.85 -3.51 5.74
C ARG A 88 4.16 -3.20 6.46
N GLY A 89 5.10 -2.51 5.80
CA GLY A 89 6.34 -2.04 6.42
C GLY A 89 6.15 -0.93 7.46
N HIS A 90 5.01 -0.22 7.46
CA HIS A 90 4.66 0.77 8.50
C HIS A 90 3.78 0.19 9.60
N MET A 91 3.53 -1.12 9.58
CA MET A 91 2.83 -1.80 10.65
C MET A 91 3.81 -2.33 11.69
N PHE A 92 3.43 -2.19 12.96
CA PHE A 92 4.01 -2.90 14.07
C PHE A 92 3.30 -4.25 14.25
N GLY A 93 4.02 -5.33 14.00
CA GLY A 93 3.46 -6.68 14.07
C GLY A 93 2.33 -6.88 13.05
N ARG A 94 1.25 -7.55 13.47
CA ARG A 94 0.15 -7.88 12.57
C ARG A 94 -0.95 -6.83 12.53
N ASP A 95 -1.15 -6.11 13.64
CA ASP A 95 -2.44 -5.47 13.93
C ASP A 95 -2.32 -3.97 14.23
N LEU A 96 -1.14 -3.42 14.54
CA LEU A 96 -1.00 -1.99 14.84
C LEU A 96 -0.19 -1.28 13.76
N CYS A 97 -0.49 0.00 13.49
CA CYS A 97 0.44 0.86 12.77
C CYS A 97 1.56 1.32 13.71
N ALA A 98 2.71 1.72 13.16
CA ALA A 98 3.84 2.21 13.96
C ALA A 98 3.41 3.34 14.92
N GLY A 99 2.72 4.37 14.44
CA GLY A 99 2.29 5.49 15.30
C GLY A 99 1.33 5.07 16.45
N CYS A 100 0.40 4.14 16.20
CA CYS A 100 -0.45 3.62 17.28
C CYS A 100 0.33 2.74 18.25
N ALA A 101 1.30 1.97 17.77
CA ALA A 101 2.17 1.19 18.64
C ALA A 101 3.01 2.09 19.55
N GLU A 102 3.59 3.17 19.04
CA GLU A 102 4.34 4.13 19.89
C GLU A 102 3.45 4.71 21.00
N ARG A 103 2.21 5.10 20.65
CA ARG A 103 1.26 5.68 21.60
C ARG A 103 0.78 4.68 22.66
N VAL A 104 0.38 3.48 22.23
CA VAL A 104 -0.31 2.50 23.08
C VAL A 104 0.67 1.58 23.82
N LEU A 105 1.76 1.17 23.16
CA LEU A 105 2.74 0.23 23.69
C LEU A 105 4.02 0.91 24.19
N GLN A 106 4.13 2.24 24.04
CA GLN A 106 5.33 3.02 24.41
C GLN A 106 6.62 2.50 23.75
N VAL A 107 6.50 1.85 22.58
CA VAL A 107 7.65 1.48 21.76
C VAL A 107 8.20 2.71 21.03
N ARG A 108 9.50 2.72 20.73
CA ARG A 108 10.14 3.76 19.89
C ARG A 108 10.84 3.06 18.72
N PHE A 109 10.58 3.54 17.50
CA PHE A 109 11.15 3.03 16.24
C PHE A 109 12.26 3.91 15.75
#